data_AF-A0A847GWK5-F1
#
_entry.id   AF-A0A847GWK5-F1
#
_cell.length_a   1.000
_cell.length_b   1.000
_cell.length_c   1.000
_cell.angle_alpha   90.00
_cell.angle_beta   90.00
_cell.angle_gamma   90.00
#
_symmetry.space_group_name_H-M   'P 1'
#
loop_
_entity.id
_entity.type
_entity.pdbx_description
1 polymer ?
#
loop_
_entity_poly.entity_id
_entity_poly.type
_entity_poly.pdbx_seq_one_letter_code
_entity_poly.pdbx_strand_id
1 'polypeptide(L)'
;MMVSPSCWRGICAAFMASFLAAGTAQAAERVDLELMTETGFPVTGAQRWLAALQDFPFNAVRIRSARPGDQVAVQERGSGDTRSYLVIGLLTERNTLVLPGGQFRMGDTEGLRKWLGQLREGGETRLQEAEGPFGLTPAELVAVHDALRVGVTFSTQGQPRFDVLKRISSGLSLSFLADSETRQIMLVREPVVDELQGLSAGTAMVAALRPLGLVMAPQKQADGTIKLWITDVRRSAESWPVGWPPQKPLRDTAPRLLEFLKVEIKDTPLAEALTAISTRLDLPLLFDHNGLARHKIDPAQVKVSLPAERMYYQRILDRLLNQAQLKSELRIDEAERPFLWISTLRK
;
A
#
# COMPACT_ATOMS: atom_id res chain seq x y z
N MET A 1 38.89 31.03 61.27
CA MET A 1 39.07 30.19 62.48
C MET A 1 38.42 28.85 62.18
N MET A 2 39.26 27.82 61.98
CA MET A 2 38.89 26.48 61.52
C MET A 2 38.59 25.54 62.70
N VAL A 3 37.48 24.82 62.61
CA VAL A 3 37.13 23.55 63.29
C VAL A 3 36.03 22.96 62.36
N SER A 4 35.94 21.72 61.89
CA SER A 4 36.45 20.41 62.27
C SER A 4 36.30 19.42 61.07
N PRO A 5 36.75 18.15 61.20
CA PRO A 5 37.05 17.20 60.12
C PRO A 5 35.95 16.14 59.93
N SER A 6 36.08 15.30 58.90
CA SER A 6 36.00 13.83 59.03
C SER A 6 36.20 13.12 57.70
N CYS A 7 37.17 12.21 57.68
CA CYS A 7 37.36 11.18 56.66
C CYS A 7 36.29 10.08 56.81
N TRP A 8 35.77 9.56 55.69
CA TRP A 8 35.45 8.13 55.59
C TRP A 8 35.52 7.67 54.13
N ARG A 9 36.40 6.69 53.86
CA ARG A 9 36.49 5.97 52.59
C ARG A 9 35.42 4.89 52.57
N GLY A 10 34.47 4.97 51.64
CA GLY A 10 33.50 3.92 51.35
C GLY A 10 33.70 3.41 49.93
N ILE A 11 34.12 2.14 49.82
CA ILE A 11 34.26 1.39 48.57
C ILE A 11 32.85 1.08 48.04
N CYS A 12 32.46 1.65 46.91
CA CYS A 12 31.26 1.22 46.18
C CYS A 12 31.66 0.26 45.07
N ALA A 13 31.42 -1.03 45.29
CA ALA A 13 31.42 -2.05 44.24
C ALA A 13 30.22 -1.78 43.31
N ALA A 14 30.48 -1.41 42.07
CA ALA A 14 29.46 -1.25 41.04
C ALA A 14 29.02 -2.64 40.53
N PHE A 15 27.85 -3.09 40.99
CA PHE A 15 27.15 -4.24 40.40
C PHE A 15 26.60 -3.80 39.03
N MET A 16 27.27 -4.20 37.96
CA MET A 16 26.82 -3.99 36.59
C MET A 16 25.78 -5.08 36.25
N ALA A 17 24.52 -4.85 36.61
CA ALA A 17 23.41 -5.70 36.20
C ALA A 17 23.14 -5.49 34.70
N SER A 18 23.60 -6.43 33.89
CA SER A 18 23.25 -6.52 32.48
C SER A 18 21.77 -6.91 32.36
N PHE A 19 20.92 -5.95 32.03
CA PHE A 19 19.54 -6.24 31.61
C PHE A 19 19.59 -6.87 30.21
N LEU A 20 19.61 -8.20 30.17
CA LEU A 20 19.17 -8.96 29.00
C LEU A 20 17.69 -8.68 28.81
N ALA A 21 17.35 -7.82 27.84
CA ALA A 21 15.99 -7.73 27.32
C ALA A 21 15.66 -9.08 26.65
N ALA A 22 15.04 -9.97 27.42
CA ALA A 22 14.39 -11.14 26.86
C ALA A 22 13.26 -10.63 25.96
N GLY A 23 13.47 -10.69 24.65
CA GLY A 23 12.38 -10.52 23.70
C GLY A 23 11.31 -11.55 24.04
N THR A 24 10.12 -11.07 24.40
CA THR A 24 8.93 -11.91 24.49
C THR A 24 8.69 -12.49 23.10
N ALA A 25 9.10 -13.73 22.88
CA ALA A 25 8.64 -14.51 21.74
C ALA A 25 7.13 -14.64 21.91
N GLN A 26 6.37 -13.89 21.11
CA GLN A 26 4.93 -14.02 21.06
C GLN A 26 4.65 -15.46 20.63
N ALA A 27 4.09 -16.26 21.55
CA ALA A 27 3.78 -17.65 21.29
C ALA A 27 2.82 -17.67 20.09
N ALA A 28 3.23 -18.31 19.00
CA ALA A 28 2.38 -18.45 17.82
C ALA A 28 1.03 -19.01 18.26
N GLU A 29 -0.06 -18.35 17.87
CA GLU A 29 -1.41 -18.73 18.30
C GLU A 29 -1.63 -20.23 18.02
N ARG A 30 -2.03 -20.95 19.08
CA ARG A 30 -2.14 -22.42 19.04
C ARG A 30 -3.38 -22.79 18.25
N VAL A 31 -3.21 -23.65 17.25
CA VAL A 31 -4.30 -24.15 16.41
C VAL A 31 -4.39 -25.66 16.57
N ASP A 32 -5.48 -26.12 17.15
CA ASP A 32 -5.87 -27.52 17.22
C ASP A 32 -6.85 -27.83 16.09
N LEU A 33 -6.72 -29.02 15.50
CA LEU A 33 -7.54 -29.46 14.38
C LEU A 33 -8.30 -30.73 14.75
N GLU A 34 -9.63 -30.68 14.68
CA GLU A 34 -10.52 -31.82 14.83
C GLU A 34 -11.22 -32.09 13.49
N LEU A 35 -10.87 -33.21 12.86
CA LEU A 35 -11.39 -33.61 11.57
C LEU A 35 -12.44 -34.71 11.73
N MET A 36 -13.67 -34.41 11.35
CA MET A 36 -14.71 -35.40 11.19
C MET A 36 -14.61 -36.05 9.81
N THR A 37 -14.92 -37.34 9.72
CA THR A 37 -14.96 -38.10 8.46
C THR A 37 -16.40 -38.34 8.05
N GLU A 38 -16.69 -38.09 6.77
CA GLU A 38 -17.97 -38.37 6.15
C GLU A 38 -18.19 -39.88 5.97
N THR A 39 -19.45 -40.31 5.87
CA THR A 39 -19.80 -41.67 5.47
C THR A 39 -19.18 -41.97 4.09
N GLY A 40 -18.49 -43.10 3.96
CA GLY A 40 -17.80 -43.46 2.70
C GLY A 40 -16.36 -42.95 2.59
N PHE A 41 -15.82 -42.30 3.64
CA PHE A 41 -14.42 -41.87 3.66
C PHE A 41 -13.44 -43.05 3.52
N PRO A 42 -12.37 -42.94 2.70
CA PRO A 42 -11.44 -44.05 2.44
C PRO A 42 -10.76 -44.60 3.70
N VAL A 43 -10.66 -45.94 3.80
CA VAL A 43 -10.08 -46.67 4.96
C VAL A 43 -8.66 -46.22 5.30
N THR A 44 -7.83 -45.97 4.29
CA THR A 44 -6.45 -45.48 4.46
C THR A 44 -6.33 -43.95 4.44
N GLY A 45 -7.46 -43.23 4.24
CA GLY A 45 -7.48 -41.77 4.11
C GLY A 45 -7.03 -41.06 5.37
N ALA A 46 -7.43 -41.55 6.55
CA ALA A 46 -7.13 -40.92 7.84
C ALA A 46 -5.63 -40.90 8.12
N GLN A 47 -4.94 -42.03 7.93
CA GLN A 47 -3.49 -42.12 8.12
C GLN A 47 -2.73 -41.20 7.15
N ARG A 48 -3.20 -41.09 5.90
CA ARG A 48 -2.59 -40.21 4.89
C ARG A 48 -2.73 -38.73 5.25
N TRP A 49 -3.91 -38.30 5.69
CA TRP A 49 -4.13 -36.93 6.15
C TRP A 49 -3.32 -36.61 7.40
N LEU A 50 -3.23 -37.52 8.36
CA LEU A 50 -2.36 -37.34 9.53
C LEU A 50 -0.90 -37.14 9.12
N ALA A 51 -0.38 -37.96 8.20
CA ALA A 51 0.97 -37.80 7.68
C ALA A 51 1.17 -36.46 6.95
N ALA A 52 0.21 -36.05 6.11
CA ALA A 52 0.31 -34.79 5.38
C ALA A 52 0.23 -33.55 6.30
N LEU A 53 -0.54 -33.63 7.39
CA LEU A 53 -0.73 -32.51 8.32
C LEU A 53 0.38 -32.39 9.36
N GLN A 54 1.26 -33.39 9.51
CA GLN A 54 2.43 -33.33 10.40
C GLN A 54 3.41 -32.23 10.02
N ASP A 55 3.50 -31.88 8.73
CA ASP A 55 4.39 -30.83 8.23
C ASP A 55 3.86 -29.40 8.49
N PHE A 56 2.68 -29.27 9.09
CA PHE A 56 2.05 -28.00 9.41
C PHE A 56 2.14 -27.72 10.90
N PRO A 57 2.24 -26.45 11.31
CA PRO A 57 2.41 -26.07 12.71
C PRO A 57 1.08 -26.10 13.49
N PHE A 58 0.35 -27.22 13.43
CA PHE A 58 -0.78 -27.51 14.30
C PHE A 58 -0.30 -28.02 15.66
N ASN A 59 -0.99 -27.66 16.73
CA ASN A 59 -0.65 -28.12 18.08
C ASN A 59 -1.15 -29.55 18.33
N ALA A 60 -2.35 -29.87 17.85
CA ALA A 60 -2.87 -31.23 17.83
C ALA A 60 -3.74 -31.45 16.58
N VAL A 61 -3.69 -32.66 16.02
CA VAL A 61 -4.59 -33.09 14.95
C VAL A 61 -5.28 -34.38 15.38
N ARG A 62 -6.62 -34.37 15.41
CA ARG A 62 -7.44 -35.54 15.74
C ARG A 62 -8.41 -35.81 14.61
N ILE A 63 -8.49 -37.07 14.18
CA ILE A 63 -9.50 -37.52 13.21
C ILE A 63 -10.52 -38.42 13.93
N ARG A 64 -11.80 -38.21 13.67
CA ARG A 64 -12.91 -39.04 14.20
C ARG A 64 -14.04 -39.17 13.18
N SER A 65 -14.98 -40.08 13.42
CA SER A 65 -16.24 -40.14 12.66
C SER A 65 -17.14 -38.94 12.98
N ALA A 66 -17.87 -38.46 11.98
CA ALA A 66 -18.89 -37.43 12.17
C ALA A 66 -20.02 -37.94 13.09
N ARG A 67 -20.57 -37.04 13.90
CA ARG A 67 -21.70 -37.26 14.80
C ARG A 67 -22.91 -36.45 14.31
N PRO A 68 -24.15 -36.83 14.67
CA PRO A 68 -25.31 -36.01 14.36
C PRO A 68 -25.17 -34.59 14.94
N GLY A 69 -25.35 -33.56 14.10
CA GLY A 69 -25.25 -32.14 14.48
C GLY A 69 -23.86 -31.53 14.39
N ASP A 70 -22.84 -32.31 14.01
CA ASP A 70 -21.51 -31.81 13.72
C ASP A 70 -21.52 -30.80 12.55
N GLN A 71 -20.76 -29.71 12.69
CA GLN A 71 -20.59 -28.70 11.65
C GLN A 71 -19.13 -28.24 11.57
N VAL A 72 -18.72 -27.84 10.38
CA VAL A 72 -17.44 -27.17 10.15
C VAL A 72 -17.49 -25.79 10.82
N ALA A 73 -16.54 -25.49 11.70
CA ALA A 73 -16.55 -24.27 12.51
C ALA A 73 -15.16 -23.92 13.06
N VAL A 74 -14.96 -22.65 13.43
CA VAL A 74 -13.84 -22.22 14.27
C VAL A 74 -14.37 -21.93 15.67
N GLN A 75 -13.73 -22.46 16.70
CA GLN A 75 -14.00 -22.10 18.08
C GLN A 75 -12.79 -21.39 18.67
N GLU A 76 -12.96 -20.11 18.98
CA GLU A 76 -11.96 -19.34 19.70
C GLU A 76 -11.97 -19.71 21.19
N ARG A 77 -10.77 -19.93 21.74
CA ARG A 77 -10.54 -20.30 23.14
C ARG A 77 -9.49 -19.38 23.75
N GLY A 78 -9.79 -18.83 24.92
CA GLY A 78 -8.93 -17.86 25.60
C GLY A 78 -9.07 -16.44 25.05
N SER A 79 -8.26 -15.51 25.56
CA SER A 79 -8.22 -14.11 25.10
C SER A 79 -6.81 -13.53 25.24
N GLY A 80 -6.49 -12.51 24.44
CA GLY A 80 -5.17 -11.87 24.42
C GLY A 80 -4.04 -12.86 24.12
N ASP A 81 -2.98 -12.86 24.93
CA ASP A 81 -1.80 -13.73 24.74
C ASP A 81 -2.06 -15.23 24.96
N THR A 82 -3.27 -15.61 25.39
CA THR A 82 -3.68 -17.02 25.58
C THR A 82 -4.59 -17.53 24.47
N ARG A 83 -4.81 -16.73 23.42
CA ARG A 83 -5.69 -17.05 22.30
C ARG A 83 -5.27 -18.35 21.61
N SER A 84 -6.25 -19.21 21.37
CA SER A 84 -6.09 -20.48 20.67
C SER A 84 -7.36 -20.80 19.89
N TYR A 85 -7.21 -21.58 18.83
CA TYR A 85 -8.33 -21.99 17.98
C TYR A 85 -8.47 -23.50 18.00
N LEU A 86 -9.69 -23.99 18.25
CA LEU A 86 -10.09 -25.31 17.82
C LEU A 86 -10.81 -25.17 16.48
N VAL A 87 -10.25 -25.77 15.43
CA VAL A 87 -10.88 -25.83 14.12
C VAL A 87 -11.50 -27.19 13.92
N ILE A 88 -12.79 -27.19 13.60
CA ILE A 88 -13.56 -28.37 13.27
C ILE A 88 -13.71 -28.42 11.75
N GLY A 89 -13.14 -29.46 11.13
CA GLY A 89 -13.09 -29.64 9.68
C GLY A 89 -13.68 -30.97 9.22
N LEU A 90 -14.07 -31.08 7.96
CA LEU A 90 -14.67 -32.29 7.38
C LEU A 90 -13.76 -32.93 6.32
N LEU A 91 -13.49 -34.21 6.47
CA LEU A 91 -12.87 -35.06 5.46
C LEU A 91 -13.98 -35.79 4.68
N THR A 92 -14.15 -35.37 3.43
CA THR A 92 -15.21 -35.85 2.53
C THR A 92 -14.84 -37.19 1.88
N GLU A 93 -15.84 -37.92 1.38
CA GLU A 93 -15.65 -39.17 0.61
C GLU A 93 -14.66 -39.02 -0.57
N ARG A 94 -14.53 -37.80 -1.12
CA ARG A 94 -13.63 -37.46 -2.24
C ARG A 94 -12.19 -37.22 -1.81
N ASN A 95 -11.85 -37.49 -0.56
CA ASN A 95 -10.54 -37.26 0.03
C ASN A 95 -10.11 -35.77 -0.04
N THR A 96 -11.09 -34.88 0.20
CA THR A 96 -10.91 -33.43 0.30
C THR A 96 -11.15 -33.00 1.75
N LEU A 97 -10.28 -32.12 2.25
CA LEU A 97 -10.39 -31.48 3.54
C LEU A 97 -11.19 -30.17 3.40
N VAL A 98 -12.32 -30.07 4.08
CA VAL A 98 -13.15 -28.87 4.15
C VAL A 98 -12.94 -28.22 5.50
N LEU A 99 -12.54 -26.95 5.50
CA LEU A 99 -12.37 -26.10 6.69
C LEU A 99 -13.25 -24.86 6.55
N PRO A 100 -13.50 -24.11 7.65
CA PRO A 100 -14.15 -22.81 7.54
C PRO A 100 -13.39 -21.93 6.55
N GLY A 101 -14.07 -21.38 5.55
CA GLY A 101 -13.46 -20.52 4.53
C GLY A 101 -12.62 -21.22 3.45
N GLY A 102 -12.56 -22.56 3.38
CA GLY A 102 -11.75 -23.22 2.34
C GLY A 102 -11.94 -24.73 2.16
N GLN A 103 -11.49 -25.23 1.01
CA GLN A 103 -11.43 -26.67 0.70
C GLN A 103 -10.07 -27.01 0.09
N PHE A 104 -9.43 -28.06 0.60
CA PHE A 104 -8.05 -28.41 0.29
C PHE A 104 -7.95 -29.86 -0.15
N ARG A 105 -7.22 -30.09 -1.25
CA ARG A 105 -6.83 -31.44 -1.66
C ARG A 105 -5.55 -31.85 -0.93
N MET A 106 -5.26 -33.14 -0.90
CA MET A 106 -4.08 -33.69 -0.20
C MET A 106 -2.73 -33.04 -0.61
N GLY A 107 -2.61 -32.52 -1.82
CA GLY A 107 -1.39 -31.84 -2.31
C GLY A 107 -1.41 -30.31 -2.22
N ASP A 108 -2.47 -29.70 -1.67
CA ASP A 108 -2.63 -28.25 -1.62
C ASP A 108 -1.93 -27.64 -0.39
N THR A 109 -0.60 -27.76 -0.38
CA THR A 109 0.22 -27.31 0.75
C THR A 109 0.24 -25.79 0.88
N GLU A 110 0.25 -25.08 -0.25
CA GLU A 110 0.28 -23.62 -0.29
C GLU A 110 -1.05 -23.03 0.19
N GLY A 111 -2.18 -23.55 -0.31
CA GLY A 111 -3.51 -23.12 0.12
C GLY A 111 -3.74 -23.34 1.60
N LEU A 112 -3.37 -24.52 2.13
CA LEU A 112 -3.53 -24.81 3.56
C LEU A 112 -2.63 -23.94 4.45
N ARG A 113 -1.40 -23.62 3.99
CA ARG A 113 -0.49 -22.71 4.70
C ARG A 113 -1.06 -21.28 4.72
N LYS A 114 -1.61 -20.81 3.60
CA LYS A 114 -2.28 -19.52 3.51
C LYS A 114 -3.48 -19.43 4.45
N TRP A 115 -4.34 -20.46 4.44
CA TRP A 115 -5.50 -20.57 5.32
C TRP A 115 -5.09 -20.52 6.81
N LEU A 116 -4.05 -21.25 7.19
CA LEU A 116 -3.56 -21.24 8.58
C LEU A 116 -3.01 -19.87 8.98
N GLY A 117 -2.35 -19.16 8.06
CA GLY A 117 -1.92 -17.78 8.27
C GLY A 117 -3.08 -16.81 8.50
N GLN A 118 -4.12 -16.90 7.67
CA GLN A 118 -5.33 -16.09 7.80
C GLN A 118 -6.06 -16.34 9.14
N LEU A 119 -6.18 -17.61 9.56
CA LEU A 119 -6.78 -17.95 10.84
C LEU A 119 -6.01 -17.33 12.02
N ARG A 120 -4.68 -17.35 11.99
CA ARG A 120 -3.83 -16.74 13.04
C ARG A 120 -3.81 -15.22 13.03
N GLU A 121 -4.17 -14.61 11.91
CA GLU A 121 -4.20 -13.16 11.78
C GLU A 121 -5.46 -12.56 12.41
N GLY A 122 -6.63 -13.21 12.23
CA GLY A 122 -7.89 -12.62 12.65
C GLY A 122 -9.02 -13.62 12.90
N GLY A 123 -8.71 -14.89 13.09
CA GLY A 123 -9.69 -15.94 13.35
C GLY A 123 -10.63 -16.19 12.17
N GLU A 124 -11.86 -16.61 12.49
CA GLU A 124 -12.87 -16.96 11.49
C GLU A 124 -13.25 -15.79 10.58
N THR A 125 -13.30 -14.57 11.12
CA THR A 125 -13.59 -13.35 10.35
C THR A 125 -12.62 -13.21 9.19
N ARG A 126 -11.31 -13.38 9.46
CA ARG A 126 -10.27 -13.24 8.44
C ARG A 126 -10.35 -14.30 7.35
N LEU A 127 -10.85 -15.50 7.66
CA LEU A 127 -11.09 -16.58 6.69
C LEU A 127 -12.23 -16.27 5.72
N GLN A 128 -13.13 -15.36 6.09
CA GLN A 128 -14.27 -14.94 5.26
C GLN A 128 -13.98 -13.66 4.47
N GLU A 129 -12.95 -12.91 4.85
CA GLU A 129 -12.52 -11.72 4.15
C GLU A 129 -11.78 -12.05 2.86
N ALA A 130 -12.36 -11.62 1.73
CA ALA A 130 -11.67 -11.64 0.45
C ALA A 130 -10.48 -10.66 0.48
N GLU A 131 -9.34 -11.09 -0.07
CA GLU A 131 -8.22 -10.19 -0.29
C GLU A 131 -8.62 -9.11 -1.30
N GLY A 132 -8.39 -7.86 -0.93
CA GLY A 132 -8.58 -6.70 -1.78
C GLY A 132 -7.36 -6.42 -2.67
N PRO A 133 -7.29 -5.21 -3.26
CA PRO A 133 -6.13 -4.79 -4.06
C PRO A 133 -4.81 -5.03 -3.33
N PHE A 134 -3.78 -5.38 -4.09
CA PHE A 134 -2.44 -5.69 -3.55
C PHE A 134 -2.38 -6.89 -2.59
N GLY A 135 -3.43 -7.72 -2.52
CA GLY A 135 -3.50 -8.85 -1.59
C GLY A 135 -3.68 -8.43 -0.13
N LEU A 136 -4.12 -7.19 0.12
CA LEU A 136 -4.35 -6.64 1.45
C LEU A 136 -5.82 -6.77 1.86
N THR A 137 -6.07 -6.90 3.16
CA THR A 137 -7.41 -6.69 3.71
C THR A 137 -7.83 -5.22 3.58
N PRO A 138 -9.13 -4.90 3.65
CA PRO A 138 -9.59 -3.52 3.65
C PRO A 138 -8.95 -2.66 4.76
N ALA A 139 -8.78 -3.21 5.96
CA ALA A 139 -8.17 -2.51 7.09
C ALA A 139 -6.69 -2.22 6.85
N GLU A 140 -5.94 -3.19 6.31
CA GLU A 140 -4.54 -3.00 5.93
C GLU A 140 -4.38 -1.95 4.82
N LEU A 141 -5.25 -1.96 3.81
CA LEU A 141 -5.21 -0.98 2.73
C LEU A 141 -5.45 0.44 3.26
N VAL A 142 -6.42 0.61 4.17
CA VAL A 142 -6.67 1.89 4.86
C VAL A 142 -5.44 2.31 5.67
N ALA A 143 -4.81 1.39 6.41
CA ALA A 143 -3.61 1.69 7.18
C ALA A 143 -2.43 2.14 6.30
N VAL A 144 -2.23 1.51 5.13
CA VAL A 144 -1.23 1.93 4.15
C VAL A 144 -1.56 3.31 3.60
N HIS A 145 -2.81 3.51 3.19
CA HIS A 145 -3.28 4.80 2.67
C HIS A 145 -3.04 5.91 3.71
N ASP A 146 -3.41 5.69 4.97
CA ASP A 146 -3.22 6.65 6.05
C ASP A 146 -1.73 6.93 6.34
N ALA A 147 -0.88 5.90 6.35
CA ALA A 147 0.55 6.07 6.52
C ALA A 147 1.20 6.90 5.40
N LEU A 148 0.62 6.91 4.20
CA LEU A 148 1.09 7.66 3.04
C LEU A 148 0.57 9.10 2.96
N ARG A 149 -0.32 9.52 3.88
CA ARG A 149 -0.92 10.87 3.92
C ARG A 149 0.06 12.00 4.22
N VAL A 150 1.25 11.69 4.73
CA VAL A 150 2.23 12.67 5.17
C VAL A 150 2.54 13.65 4.05
N GLY A 151 2.31 14.95 4.29
CA GLY A 151 2.52 15.98 3.29
C GLY A 151 4.00 16.26 3.02
N VAL A 152 4.36 16.48 1.75
CA VAL A 152 5.68 16.95 1.33
C VAL A 152 5.83 18.42 1.68
N THR A 153 6.74 18.75 2.59
CA THR A 153 6.88 20.11 3.15
C THR A 153 7.97 20.96 2.51
N PHE A 154 8.67 20.44 1.51
CA PHE A 154 9.78 21.10 0.84
C PHE A 154 9.51 21.18 -0.67
N SER A 155 10.00 22.24 -1.32
CA SER A 155 9.97 22.32 -2.79
C SER A 155 10.75 21.16 -3.37
N THR A 156 10.30 20.59 -4.48
CA THR A 156 10.86 19.39 -5.11
C THR A 156 11.29 19.64 -6.55
N GLN A 157 10.70 20.62 -7.22
CA GLN A 157 10.98 20.92 -8.62
C GLN A 157 12.47 21.29 -8.81
N GLY A 158 13.09 20.69 -9.83
CA GLY A 158 14.51 20.90 -10.16
C GLY A 158 15.49 20.16 -9.24
N GLN A 159 15.06 19.54 -8.15
CA GLN A 159 15.95 18.78 -7.27
C GLN A 159 16.25 17.39 -7.85
N PRO A 160 17.43 16.81 -7.55
CA PRO A 160 17.73 15.44 -7.95
C PRO A 160 16.68 14.47 -7.43
N ARG A 161 16.09 13.68 -8.33
CA ARG A 161 14.96 12.79 -8.03
C ARG A 161 15.25 11.81 -6.90
N PHE A 162 16.45 11.23 -6.87
CA PHE A 162 16.86 10.34 -5.78
C PHE A 162 16.82 11.02 -4.41
N ASP A 163 17.27 12.28 -4.32
CA ASP A 163 17.29 13.03 -3.06
C ASP A 163 15.87 13.36 -2.61
N VAL A 164 14.98 13.70 -3.54
CA VAL A 164 13.54 13.88 -3.28
C VAL A 164 12.92 12.59 -2.75
N LEU A 165 13.08 11.47 -3.46
CA LEU A 165 12.56 10.15 -3.04
C LEU A 165 13.08 9.77 -1.65
N LYS A 166 14.38 9.94 -1.40
CA LYS A 166 15.01 9.66 -0.11
C LYS A 166 14.40 10.53 1.00
N ARG A 167 14.25 11.83 0.77
CA ARG A 167 13.71 12.75 1.78
C ARG A 167 12.24 12.45 2.08
N ILE A 168 11.42 12.17 1.08
CA ILE A 168 10.02 11.74 1.29
C ILE A 168 9.99 10.43 2.10
N SER A 169 10.78 9.42 1.68
CA SER A 169 10.81 8.12 2.37
C SER A 169 11.23 8.21 3.84
N SER A 170 12.11 9.16 4.19
CA SER A 170 12.59 9.36 5.56
C SER A 170 11.52 9.89 6.52
N GLY A 171 10.45 10.48 5.98
CA GLY A 171 9.32 10.99 6.76
C GLY A 171 8.20 9.97 6.98
N LEU A 172 8.34 8.75 6.46
CA LEU A 172 7.31 7.72 6.50
C LEU A 172 7.62 6.64 7.55
N SER A 173 6.55 6.08 8.12
CA SER A 173 6.63 4.90 9.00
C SER A 173 6.83 3.59 8.23
N LEU A 174 6.40 3.55 6.97
CA LEU A 174 6.54 2.39 6.09
C LEU A 174 7.97 2.31 5.54
N SER A 175 8.52 1.09 5.53
CA SER A 175 9.82 0.82 4.93
C SER A 175 9.69 0.42 3.46
N PHE A 176 10.75 0.65 2.70
CA PHE A 176 10.79 0.41 1.26
C PHE A 176 11.66 -0.78 0.90
N LEU A 177 11.22 -1.54 -0.10
CA LEU A 177 11.97 -2.63 -0.72
C LEU A 177 12.23 -2.31 -2.18
N ALA A 178 13.45 -2.58 -2.63
CA ALA A 178 13.85 -2.49 -4.03
C ALA A 178 15.00 -3.47 -4.27
N ASP A 179 14.96 -4.18 -5.40
CA ASP A 179 16.07 -5.03 -5.84
C ASP A 179 17.27 -4.18 -6.30
N SER A 180 18.42 -4.83 -6.52
CA SER A 180 19.66 -4.15 -6.87
C SER A 180 19.56 -3.35 -8.17
N GLU A 181 18.85 -3.88 -9.17
CA GLU A 181 18.64 -3.24 -10.47
C GLU A 181 17.78 -1.97 -10.34
N THR A 182 16.67 -2.07 -9.63
CA THR A 182 15.76 -0.96 -9.32
C THR A 182 16.49 0.14 -8.57
N ARG A 183 17.36 -0.22 -7.62
CA ARG A 183 18.20 0.75 -6.91
C ARG A 183 19.13 1.50 -7.83
N GLN A 184 19.73 0.84 -8.82
CA GLN A 184 20.59 1.51 -9.81
C GLN A 184 19.80 2.50 -10.68
N ILE A 185 18.58 2.13 -11.10
CA ILE A 185 17.69 3.04 -11.84
C ILE A 185 17.37 4.29 -11.01
N MET A 186 17.07 4.13 -9.72
CA MET A 186 16.77 5.27 -8.84
C MET A 186 17.96 6.21 -8.60
N LEU A 187 19.21 5.74 -8.78
CA LEU A 187 20.41 6.57 -8.59
C LEU A 187 20.67 7.54 -9.75
N VAL A 188 19.91 7.44 -10.86
CA VAL A 188 19.97 8.39 -11.96
C VAL A 188 19.60 9.80 -11.46
N ARG A 189 20.49 10.77 -11.70
CA ARG A 189 20.38 12.14 -11.17
C ARG A 189 19.52 13.07 -12.03
N GLU A 190 18.48 12.53 -12.65
CA GLU A 190 17.51 13.37 -13.35
C GLU A 190 16.71 14.20 -12.33
N PRO A 191 16.39 15.46 -12.62
CA PRO A 191 15.60 16.29 -11.73
C PRO A 191 14.13 15.85 -11.72
N VAL A 192 13.43 16.17 -10.63
CA VAL A 192 11.96 16.16 -10.62
C VAL A 192 11.47 17.40 -11.39
N VAL A 193 10.59 17.19 -12.37
CA VAL A 193 10.10 18.28 -13.25
C VAL A 193 8.89 18.98 -12.65
N ASP A 194 8.03 18.25 -11.94
CA ASP A 194 6.83 18.77 -11.31
C ASP A 194 7.12 19.21 -9.86
N GLU A 195 6.32 20.14 -9.34
CA GLU A 195 6.33 20.47 -7.92
C GLU A 195 5.36 19.56 -7.15
N LEU A 196 5.90 18.80 -6.22
CA LEU A 196 5.22 17.84 -5.36
C LEU A 196 4.97 18.38 -3.94
N GLN A 197 5.49 19.56 -3.61
CA GLN A 197 5.25 20.21 -2.33
C GLN A 197 3.76 20.40 -2.08
N GLY A 198 3.33 20.08 -0.86
CA GLY A 198 1.93 20.17 -0.44
C GLY A 198 1.09 18.95 -0.81
N LEU A 199 1.57 18.05 -1.68
CA LEU A 199 0.96 16.74 -1.89
C LEU A 199 1.40 15.75 -0.81
N SER A 200 0.61 14.70 -0.62
CA SER A 200 0.95 13.56 0.23
C SER A 200 2.06 12.70 -0.37
N ALA A 201 2.77 12.00 0.51
CA ALA A 201 3.94 11.23 0.19
C ALA A 201 3.65 10.07 -0.77
N GLY A 202 2.48 9.42 -0.67
CA GLY A 202 2.08 8.34 -1.58
C GLY A 202 2.04 8.82 -3.03
N THR A 203 1.21 9.82 -3.30
CA THR A 203 1.09 10.45 -4.62
C THR A 203 2.43 11.02 -5.11
N ALA A 204 3.17 11.74 -4.25
CA ALA A 204 4.46 12.33 -4.60
C ALA A 204 5.52 11.27 -4.96
N MET A 205 5.61 10.17 -4.20
CA MET A 205 6.53 9.07 -4.50
C MET A 205 6.23 8.45 -5.86
N VAL A 206 4.96 8.14 -6.15
CA VAL A 206 4.60 7.52 -7.44
C VAL A 206 4.86 8.49 -8.60
N ALA A 207 4.53 9.77 -8.45
CA ALA A 207 4.81 10.79 -9.47
C ALA A 207 6.32 10.92 -9.74
N ALA A 208 7.16 10.83 -8.70
CA ALA A 208 8.61 10.84 -8.83
C ALA A 208 9.19 9.52 -9.37
N LEU A 209 8.58 8.37 -9.15
CA LEU A 209 9.06 7.07 -9.65
C LEU A 209 8.70 6.83 -11.12
N ARG A 210 7.52 7.29 -11.55
CA ARG A 210 6.94 6.94 -12.85
C ARG A 210 7.83 7.30 -14.05
N PRO A 211 8.50 8.47 -14.12
CA PRO A 211 9.40 8.81 -15.23
C PRO A 211 10.61 7.86 -15.36
N LEU A 212 10.98 7.16 -14.29
CA LEU A 212 12.04 6.15 -14.30
C LEU A 212 11.57 4.78 -14.80
N GLY A 213 10.29 4.65 -15.18
CA GLY A 213 9.68 3.35 -15.50
C GLY A 213 9.42 2.48 -14.26
N LEU A 214 9.46 3.08 -13.05
CA LEU A 214 9.27 2.38 -11.79
C LEU A 214 7.86 2.60 -11.24
N VAL A 215 7.37 1.61 -10.49
CA VAL A 215 6.11 1.64 -9.75
C VAL A 215 6.35 1.29 -8.29
N MET A 216 5.40 1.66 -7.44
CA MET A 216 5.36 1.30 -6.02
C MET A 216 4.09 0.52 -5.74
N ALA A 217 4.14 -0.54 -4.94
CA ALA A 217 2.97 -1.25 -4.45
C ALA A 217 3.21 -1.70 -2.99
N PRO A 218 2.20 -1.67 -2.12
CA PRO A 218 2.34 -2.32 -0.82
C PRO A 218 2.43 -3.83 -0.99
N GLN A 219 3.29 -4.46 -0.19
CA GLN A 219 3.49 -5.90 -0.21
C GLN A 219 3.57 -6.42 1.23
N LYS A 220 2.67 -7.35 1.54
CA LYS A 220 2.69 -8.10 2.79
C LYS A 220 3.87 -9.06 2.79
N GLN A 221 4.71 -8.95 3.80
CA GLN A 221 5.87 -9.81 4.01
C GLN A 221 5.46 -11.10 4.74
N ALA A 222 6.34 -12.09 4.76
CA ALA A 222 6.09 -13.36 5.44
C ALA A 222 5.86 -13.21 6.96
N ASP A 223 6.41 -12.15 7.57
CA ASP A 223 6.23 -11.81 8.98
C ASP A 223 4.93 -11.00 9.25
N GLY A 224 4.11 -10.79 8.22
CA GLY A 224 2.88 -10.00 8.29
C GLY A 224 3.08 -8.49 8.19
N THR A 225 4.31 -7.99 8.20
CA THR A 225 4.58 -6.55 8.02
C THR A 225 4.28 -6.11 6.60
N ILE A 226 3.82 -4.88 6.43
CA ILE A 226 3.61 -4.30 5.09
C ILE A 226 4.79 -3.39 4.76
N LYS A 227 5.37 -3.61 3.58
CA LYS A 227 6.45 -2.77 3.04
C LYS A 227 6.07 -2.25 1.67
N LEU A 228 6.63 -1.12 1.27
CA LEU A 228 6.41 -0.51 -0.04
C LEU A 228 7.46 -1.05 -1.01
N TRP A 229 7.04 -1.95 -1.90
CA TRP A 229 7.91 -2.52 -2.92
C TRP A 229 7.95 -1.60 -4.13
N ILE A 230 9.16 -1.20 -4.52
CA ILE A 230 9.45 -0.46 -5.74
C ILE A 230 10.07 -1.43 -6.74
N THR A 231 9.53 -1.46 -7.95
CA THR A 231 10.01 -2.32 -9.04
C THR A 231 9.73 -1.72 -10.42
N ASP A 232 10.27 -2.33 -11.47
CA ASP A 232 9.97 -1.99 -12.87
C ASP A 232 8.47 -2.23 -13.15
N VAL A 233 7.81 -1.29 -13.83
CA VAL A 233 6.40 -1.37 -14.21
C VAL A 233 6.02 -2.69 -14.90
N ARG A 234 6.95 -3.33 -15.62
CA ARG A 234 6.74 -4.59 -16.33
C ARG A 234 6.67 -5.79 -15.41
N ARG A 235 7.15 -5.68 -14.17
CA ARG A 235 7.19 -6.74 -13.15
C ARG A 235 6.03 -6.68 -12.17
N SER A 236 5.20 -5.63 -12.23
CA SER A 236 4.07 -5.44 -11.32
C SER A 236 2.75 -5.56 -12.05
N ALA A 237 1.83 -6.39 -11.54
CA ALA A 237 0.48 -6.50 -12.05
C ALA A 237 -0.41 -5.31 -11.63
N GLU A 238 -0.14 -4.77 -10.44
CA GLU A 238 -0.85 -3.63 -9.86
C GLU A 238 0.16 -2.59 -9.35
N SER A 239 -0.24 -1.33 -9.26
CA SER A 239 0.61 -0.25 -8.74
C SER A 239 -0.20 0.75 -7.96
N TRP A 240 0.37 1.30 -6.88
CA TRP A 240 -0.17 2.46 -6.19
C TRP A 240 -0.36 3.61 -7.18
N PRO A 241 -1.53 4.25 -7.24
CA PRO A 241 -1.83 5.21 -8.28
C PRO A 241 -1.20 6.58 -8.01
N VAL A 242 -1.09 7.41 -9.05
CA VAL A 242 -0.86 8.86 -8.89
C VAL A 242 -2.19 9.50 -8.53
N GLY A 243 -2.49 9.52 -7.24
CA GLY A 243 -3.78 9.95 -6.69
C GLY A 243 -4.97 9.08 -7.12
N TRP A 244 -6.10 9.35 -6.48
CA TRP A 244 -7.34 8.61 -6.59
C TRP A 244 -8.41 9.46 -7.28
N PRO A 245 -9.40 8.83 -7.94
CA PRO A 245 -10.58 9.55 -8.38
C PRO A 245 -11.28 10.24 -7.19
N PRO A 246 -11.76 11.49 -7.34
CA PRO A 246 -12.46 12.17 -6.28
C PRO A 246 -13.77 11.44 -5.93
N GLN A 247 -14.03 11.29 -4.64
CA GLN A 247 -15.29 10.69 -4.17
C GLN A 247 -16.45 11.70 -4.17
N LYS A 248 -16.15 13.00 -4.05
CA LYS A 248 -17.12 14.09 -4.05
C LYS A 248 -17.22 14.72 -5.45
N PRO A 249 -18.37 15.34 -5.80
CA PRO A 249 -18.51 16.08 -7.05
C PRO A 249 -17.49 17.22 -7.19
N LEU A 250 -17.17 17.58 -8.44
CA LEU A 250 -16.23 18.66 -8.78
C LEU A 250 -16.50 19.98 -8.02
N ARG A 251 -17.77 20.36 -7.86
CA ARG A 251 -18.19 21.57 -7.14
C ARG A 251 -17.77 21.59 -5.67
N ASP A 252 -17.56 20.43 -5.06
CA ASP A 252 -17.20 20.31 -3.65
C ASP A 252 -15.69 20.08 -3.49
N THR A 253 -15.07 19.34 -4.43
CA THR A 253 -13.64 19.02 -4.39
C THR A 253 -12.75 20.16 -4.91
N ALA A 254 -13.14 20.82 -6.00
CA ALA A 254 -12.35 21.89 -6.62
C ALA A 254 -13.28 22.98 -7.20
N PRO A 255 -14.09 23.67 -6.37
CA PRO A 255 -15.09 24.65 -6.82
C PRO A 255 -14.51 25.75 -7.70
N ARG A 256 -13.25 26.15 -7.46
CA ARG A 256 -12.56 27.20 -8.19
C ARG A 256 -12.44 26.89 -9.69
N LEU A 257 -12.48 25.61 -10.09
CA LEU A 257 -12.49 25.22 -11.50
C LEU A 257 -13.76 25.69 -12.25
N LEU A 258 -14.84 25.96 -11.52
CA LEU A 258 -16.13 26.41 -12.05
C LEU A 258 -16.28 27.95 -12.00
N GLU A 259 -15.29 28.67 -11.47
CA GLU A 259 -15.28 30.13 -11.45
C GLU A 259 -15.09 30.70 -12.86
N PHE A 260 -15.93 31.66 -13.23
CA PHE A 260 -15.86 32.34 -14.53
C PHE A 260 -14.85 33.49 -14.49
N LEU A 261 -14.07 33.61 -15.56
CA LEU A 261 -13.30 34.80 -15.87
C LEU A 261 -13.42 35.17 -17.35
N LYS A 262 -13.20 36.45 -17.65
CA LYS A 262 -12.88 36.88 -19.01
C LYS A 262 -11.39 36.63 -19.21
N VAL A 263 -11.05 35.89 -20.25
CA VAL A 263 -9.67 35.50 -20.54
C VAL A 263 -9.41 35.65 -22.03
N GLU A 264 -8.18 36.01 -22.37
CA GLU A 264 -7.64 36.00 -23.72
C GLU A 264 -6.20 35.50 -23.61
N ILE A 265 -5.81 34.54 -24.45
CA ILE A 265 -4.46 33.98 -24.51
C ILE A 265 -4.03 34.03 -25.97
N LYS A 266 -2.86 34.60 -26.26
CA LYS A 266 -2.35 34.77 -27.63
C LYS A 266 -0.95 34.19 -27.72
N ASP A 267 -0.79 33.19 -28.58
CA ASP A 267 0.49 32.59 -28.95
C ASP A 267 1.45 32.33 -27.76
N THR A 268 0.87 31.83 -26.67
CA THR A 268 1.57 31.62 -25.39
C THR A 268 2.00 30.16 -25.30
N PRO A 269 3.22 29.84 -24.83
CA PRO A 269 3.59 28.46 -24.51
C PRO A 269 2.58 27.82 -23.55
N LEU A 270 2.17 26.58 -23.82
CA LEU A 270 1.19 25.90 -22.99
C LEU A 270 1.66 25.78 -21.53
N ALA A 271 2.93 25.45 -21.29
CA ALA A 271 3.50 25.36 -19.94
C ALA A 271 3.34 26.67 -19.14
N GLU A 272 3.54 27.83 -19.79
CA GLU A 272 3.39 29.14 -19.17
C GLU A 272 1.92 29.42 -18.82
N ALA A 273 1.00 29.18 -19.76
CA ALA A 273 -0.43 29.35 -19.53
C ALA A 273 -0.96 28.44 -18.41
N LEU A 274 -0.53 27.18 -18.37
CA LEU A 274 -0.89 26.22 -17.33
C LEU A 274 -0.34 26.64 -15.95
N THR A 275 0.90 27.10 -15.89
CA THR A 275 1.51 27.60 -14.64
C THR A 275 0.73 28.78 -14.08
N ALA A 276 0.40 29.77 -14.93
CA ALA A 276 -0.38 30.93 -14.51
C ALA A 276 -1.78 30.56 -13.98
N ILE A 277 -2.44 29.59 -14.61
CA ILE A 277 -3.75 29.08 -14.17
C ILE A 277 -3.61 28.33 -12.84
N SER A 278 -2.63 27.42 -12.73
CA SER A 278 -2.36 26.64 -11.52
C SER A 278 -2.09 27.52 -10.30
N THR A 279 -1.21 28.50 -10.43
CA THR A 279 -0.90 29.47 -9.35
C THR A 279 -2.15 30.24 -8.93
N ARG A 280 -2.97 30.69 -9.90
CA ARG A 280 -4.19 31.42 -9.58
C ARG A 280 -5.20 30.55 -8.86
N LEU A 281 -5.31 29.27 -9.23
CA LEU A 281 -6.24 28.30 -8.64
C LEU A 281 -5.74 27.69 -7.33
N ASP A 282 -4.46 27.85 -6.99
CA ASP A 282 -3.79 27.09 -5.93
C ASP A 282 -4.04 25.57 -6.09
N LEU A 283 -3.93 25.11 -7.34
CA LEU A 283 -4.25 23.74 -7.73
C LEU A 283 -3.04 23.13 -8.44
N PRO A 284 -2.32 22.20 -7.80
CA PRO A 284 -1.13 21.58 -8.39
C PRO A 284 -1.42 20.87 -9.72
N LEU A 285 -0.45 20.89 -10.62
CA LEU A 285 -0.48 20.16 -11.89
C LEU A 285 0.62 19.11 -11.89
N LEU A 286 0.27 17.87 -12.17
CA LEU A 286 1.21 16.77 -12.39
C LEU A 286 1.06 16.24 -13.82
N PHE A 287 2.17 15.83 -14.45
CA PHE A 287 2.15 15.36 -15.83
C PHE A 287 2.50 13.88 -15.95
N ASP A 288 1.83 13.18 -16.87
CA ASP A 288 2.27 11.86 -17.33
C ASP A 288 3.47 12.00 -18.27
N HIS A 289 4.65 12.27 -17.70
CA HIS A 289 5.90 12.47 -18.45
C HIS A 289 6.19 11.30 -19.42
N ASN A 290 5.81 10.07 -19.06
CA ASN A 290 5.96 8.91 -19.94
C ASN A 290 5.07 9.01 -21.18
N GLY A 291 3.82 9.44 -21.00
CA GLY A 291 2.88 9.67 -22.11
C GLY A 291 3.33 10.83 -22.99
N LEU A 292 3.74 11.94 -22.38
CA LEU A 292 4.27 13.12 -23.10
C LEU A 292 5.50 12.74 -23.92
N ALA A 293 6.47 12.05 -23.33
CA ALA A 293 7.69 11.60 -24.02
C ALA A 293 7.36 10.62 -25.17
N ARG A 294 6.48 9.64 -24.94
CA ARG A 294 6.04 8.67 -25.96
C ARG A 294 5.44 9.36 -27.19
N HIS A 295 4.65 10.41 -26.96
CA HIS A 295 4.00 11.15 -28.04
C HIS A 295 4.77 12.40 -28.48
N LYS A 296 5.99 12.61 -27.95
CA LYS A 296 6.89 13.74 -28.25
C LYS A 296 6.21 15.10 -28.07
N ILE A 297 5.42 15.24 -27.01
CA ILE A 297 4.75 16.48 -26.64
C ILE A 297 5.59 17.20 -25.60
N ASP A 298 6.07 18.40 -25.95
CA ASP A 298 6.70 19.31 -25.01
C ASP A 298 5.79 20.54 -24.79
N PRO A 299 5.12 20.66 -23.62
CA PRO A 299 4.25 21.79 -23.31
C PRO A 299 4.96 23.16 -23.36
N ALA A 300 6.29 23.22 -23.24
CA ALA A 300 7.04 24.47 -23.36
C ALA A 300 7.18 24.94 -24.82
N GLN A 301 7.04 24.02 -25.79
CA GLN A 301 7.18 24.32 -27.23
C GLN A 301 5.83 24.48 -27.94
N VAL A 302 4.74 23.91 -27.39
CA VAL A 302 3.41 24.05 -27.99
C VAL A 302 2.82 25.42 -27.66
N LYS A 303 2.56 26.21 -28.71
CA LYS A 303 1.86 27.48 -28.60
C LYS A 303 0.36 27.30 -28.61
N VAL A 304 -0.33 27.94 -27.68
CA VAL A 304 -1.79 27.89 -27.54
C VAL A 304 -2.39 29.28 -27.58
N SER A 305 -3.62 29.35 -28.08
CA SER A 305 -4.40 30.58 -28.12
C SER A 305 -5.84 30.34 -27.69
N LEU A 306 -6.43 31.36 -27.07
CA LEU A 306 -7.82 31.39 -26.65
C LEU A 306 -8.37 32.79 -26.95
N PRO A 307 -9.39 32.92 -27.81
CA PRO A 307 -9.98 34.23 -28.09
C PRO A 307 -10.64 34.82 -26.84
N ALA A 308 -10.77 36.14 -26.81
CA ALA A 308 -11.39 36.85 -25.70
C ALA A 308 -12.84 36.39 -25.47
N GLU A 309 -13.06 35.62 -24.40
CA GLU A 309 -14.37 35.04 -24.07
C GLU A 309 -14.50 34.88 -22.54
N ARG A 310 -15.73 34.94 -22.03
CA ARG A 310 -16.01 34.65 -20.62
C ARG A 310 -16.32 33.16 -20.46
N MET A 311 -15.51 32.43 -19.70
CA MET A 311 -15.70 31.02 -19.44
C MET A 311 -15.09 30.61 -18.09
N TYR A 312 -15.42 29.41 -17.60
CA TYR A 312 -14.88 28.87 -16.36
C TYR A 312 -13.54 28.15 -16.56
N TYR A 313 -12.72 28.04 -15.52
CA TYR A 313 -11.35 27.52 -15.60
C TYR A 313 -11.23 26.12 -16.20
N GLN A 314 -12.11 25.19 -15.84
CA GLN A 314 -12.06 23.85 -16.44
C GLN A 314 -12.23 23.91 -17.97
N ARG A 315 -13.15 24.73 -18.49
CA ARG A 315 -13.29 24.92 -19.94
C ARG A 315 -12.07 25.58 -20.59
N ILE A 316 -11.38 26.47 -19.87
CA ILE A 316 -10.11 27.06 -20.32
C ILE A 316 -9.06 25.96 -20.45
N LEU A 317 -8.85 25.19 -19.38
CA LEU A 317 -7.89 24.08 -19.33
C LEU A 317 -8.16 23.08 -20.45
N ASP A 318 -9.41 22.63 -20.61
CA ASP A 318 -9.79 21.70 -21.67
C ASP A 318 -9.45 22.26 -23.06
N ARG A 319 -9.75 23.53 -23.35
CA ARG A 319 -9.45 24.15 -24.65
C ARG A 319 -7.95 24.32 -24.90
N LEU A 320 -7.16 24.63 -23.88
CA LEU A 320 -5.71 24.77 -24.01
C LEU A 320 -5.03 23.40 -24.17
N LEU A 321 -5.39 22.42 -23.34
CA LEU A 321 -4.82 21.08 -23.36
C LEU A 321 -5.15 20.34 -24.67
N ASN A 322 -6.38 20.47 -25.18
CA ASN A 322 -6.79 19.83 -26.43
C ASN A 322 -5.96 20.30 -27.64
N GLN A 323 -5.51 21.57 -27.66
CA GLN A 323 -4.61 22.08 -28.72
C GLN A 323 -3.27 21.34 -28.75
N ALA A 324 -2.82 20.81 -27.61
CA ALA A 324 -1.61 20.00 -27.47
C ALA A 324 -1.88 18.49 -27.45
N GLN A 325 -3.11 18.04 -27.74
CA GLN A 325 -3.51 16.63 -27.65
C GLN A 325 -3.41 16.05 -26.22
N LEU A 326 -3.63 16.90 -25.22
CA LEU A 326 -3.63 16.56 -23.80
C LEU A 326 -5.04 16.68 -23.21
N LYS A 327 -5.23 16.07 -22.05
CA LYS A 327 -6.42 16.19 -21.19
C LYS A 327 -6.01 16.34 -19.74
N SER A 328 -6.91 16.89 -18.92
CA SER A 328 -6.79 16.90 -17.47
C SER A 328 -7.81 15.99 -16.81
N GLU A 329 -7.38 15.28 -15.77
CA GLU A 329 -8.24 14.53 -14.86
C GLU A 329 -8.08 15.11 -13.44
N LEU A 330 -9.19 15.46 -12.79
CA LEU A 330 -9.15 15.81 -11.37
C LEU A 330 -8.87 14.55 -10.55
N ARG A 331 -7.87 14.62 -9.68
CA ARG A 331 -7.52 13.56 -8.73
C ARG A 331 -7.37 14.14 -7.34
N ILE A 332 -7.48 13.27 -6.34
CA ILE A 332 -7.18 13.59 -4.95
C ILE A 332 -6.02 12.72 -4.47
N ASP A 333 -5.18 13.26 -3.62
CA ASP A 333 -4.13 12.51 -2.99
C ASP A 333 -4.63 11.79 -1.72
N GLU A 334 -3.74 11.08 -1.01
CA GLU A 334 -4.10 10.37 0.22
C GLU A 334 -4.64 11.32 1.32
N ALA A 335 -4.24 12.59 1.29
CA ALA A 335 -4.66 13.62 2.22
C ALA A 335 -5.90 14.41 1.77
N GLU A 336 -6.66 13.88 0.79
CA GLU A 336 -7.84 14.51 0.16
C GLU A 336 -7.53 15.83 -0.56
N ARG A 337 -6.27 16.15 -0.83
CA ARG A 337 -5.89 17.36 -1.55
C ARG A 337 -6.09 17.17 -3.06
N PRO A 338 -6.84 18.06 -3.72
CA PRO A 338 -7.05 17.97 -5.16
C PRO A 338 -5.82 18.41 -5.94
N PHE A 339 -5.62 17.79 -7.09
CA PHE A 339 -4.65 18.21 -8.12
C PHE A 339 -5.15 17.78 -9.51
N LEU A 340 -4.57 18.36 -10.56
CA LEU A 340 -4.87 17.95 -11.93
C LEU A 340 -3.77 17.03 -12.47
N TRP A 341 -4.18 15.84 -12.91
CA TRP A 341 -3.33 14.92 -13.65
C TRP A 341 -3.45 15.18 -15.15
N ILE A 342 -2.37 15.63 -15.77
CA ILE A 342 -2.31 15.95 -17.20
C ILE A 342 -1.73 14.77 -17.96
N SER A 343 -2.48 14.25 -18.94
CA SER A 343 -2.07 13.09 -19.73
C SER A 343 -2.45 13.26 -21.20
N THR A 344 -1.93 12.38 -22.06
CA THR A 344 -2.22 12.41 -23.49
C THR A 344 -3.63 11.91 -23.79
N LEU A 345 -4.28 12.49 -24.81
CA LEU A 345 -5.53 11.95 -25.36
C LEU A 345 -5.30 10.64 -26.13
N ARG A 346 -4.09 10.45 -26.64
CA ARG A 346 -3.65 9.27 -27.37
C ARG A 346 -3.35 8.15 -26.37
N LYS A 347 -3.76 6.92 -26.72
CA LYS A 347 -3.50 5.70 -25.96
C LYS A 347 -2.12 5.15 -26.26
#